data_AF-A0A6L6BDI1-F1
#
_entry.id   AF-A0A6L6BDI1-F1
#
_cell.length_a   1.000
_cell.length_b   1.000
_cell.length_c   1.000
_cell.angle_alpha   90.00
_cell.angle_beta   90.00
_cell.angle_gamma   90.00
#
_symmetry.space_group_name_H-M   'P 1'
#
loop_
_entity.id
_entity.type
_entity.pdbx_description
1 polymer ?
#
loop_
_entity_poly.entity_id
_entity_poly.type
_entity_poly.pdbx_seq_one_letter_code
_entity_poly.pdbx_strand_id
1 'polypeptide(L)'
;RIWTALKERQLLDPHDRHAVERAMRQLHDLGFAVEEVSITIDGDSQMLSFQPRLVAAGYHTQRLRELMGIETEELQAKRLLASFDRYRARNELSGLSLTETAKKWFLEVFEPITDRVPESMRGRVERAQMFHEILENRWYLSEQTGSDVGLEFAADNYVQVILPFRRDSGVDVSAQ
;
A
#
# COMPACT_ATOMS: atom_id res chain seq x y z
N ARG A 1 2.08 -27.91 12.40
CA ARG A 1 0.78 -27.31 12.04
C ARG A 1 0.94 -25.92 11.40
N ILE A 2 1.74 -25.01 11.95
CA ILE A 2 2.03 -23.69 11.33
C ILE A 2 2.70 -23.83 9.96
N TRP A 3 3.59 -24.81 9.77
CA TRP A 3 4.33 -25.02 8.52
C TRP A 3 3.49 -25.55 7.34
N THR A 4 2.38 -26.22 7.61
CA THR A 4 1.50 -26.77 6.57
C THR A 4 0.63 -25.67 5.95
N ALA A 5 0.14 -24.73 6.77
CA ALA A 5 -0.66 -23.59 6.32
C ALA A 5 0.09 -22.58 5.44
N LEU A 6 1.43 -22.62 5.46
CA LEU A 6 2.31 -21.66 4.76
C LEU A 6 2.84 -22.19 3.42
N LYS A 7 2.75 -23.51 3.18
CA LYS A 7 3.26 -24.14 1.96
C LYS A 7 2.18 -24.65 1.02
N GLU A 8 0.97 -24.88 1.52
CA GLU A 8 -0.13 -25.43 0.73
C GLU A 8 -1.12 -24.34 0.32
N ARG A 9 -1.61 -24.43 -0.92
CA ARG A 9 -2.69 -23.60 -1.44
C ARG A 9 -3.92 -23.72 -0.52
N GLN A 10 -4.43 -22.59 -0.04
CA GLN A 10 -5.63 -22.58 0.79
C GLN A 10 -6.85 -22.46 -0.12
N LEU A 11 -7.81 -23.38 0.03
CA LEU A 11 -9.10 -23.29 -0.68
C LEU A 11 -10.07 -22.45 0.17
N LEU A 12 -10.51 -21.32 -0.37
CA LEU A 12 -11.43 -20.38 0.25
C LEU A 12 -12.80 -20.46 -0.42
N ASP A 13 -13.85 -20.24 0.36
CA ASP A 13 -15.23 -20.20 -0.15
C ASP A 13 -15.42 -18.97 -1.05
N PRO A 14 -15.79 -19.14 -2.33
CA PRO A 14 -16.03 -18.02 -3.26
C PRO A 14 -17.23 -17.14 -2.89
N HIS A 15 -18.17 -17.64 -2.07
CA HIS A 15 -19.33 -16.86 -1.63
C HIS A 15 -19.06 -16.00 -0.40
N ASP A 16 -17.95 -16.23 0.29
CA ASP A 16 -17.55 -15.44 1.45
C ASP A 16 -16.65 -14.27 1.04
N ARG A 17 -17.25 -13.08 1.03
CA ARG A 17 -16.61 -11.81 0.66
C ARG A 17 -15.40 -11.45 1.54
N HIS A 18 -15.28 -12.03 2.74
CA HIS A 18 -14.19 -11.74 3.68
C HIS A 18 -13.17 -12.88 3.81
N ALA A 19 -13.29 -13.96 3.03
CA ALA A 19 -12.41 -15.12 3.17
C ALA A 19 -10.93 -14.77 2.97
N VAL A 20 -10.62 -13.98 1.95
CA VAL A 20 -9.25 -13.52 1.63
C VAL A 20 -8.71 -12.63 2.74
N GLU A 21 -9.51 -11.69 3.24
CA GLU A 21 -9.10 -10.77 4.30
C GLU A 21 -8.76 -11.52 5.61
N ARG A 22 -9.58 -12.52 5.99
CA ARG A 22 -9.30 -13.35 7.16
C ARG A 22 -8.04 -14.20 6.98
N ALA A 23 -7.83 -14.77 5.80
CA ALA A 23 -6.60 -15.51 5.50
C ALA A 23 -5.36 -14.61 5.61
N MET A 24 -5.44 -13.38 5.09
CA MET A 24 -4.37 -12.38 5.23
C MET A 24 -4.12 -11.99 6.69
N ARG A 25 -5.19 -11.75 7.47
CA ARG A 25 -5.09 -11.42 8.90
C ARG A 25 -4.43 -12.56 9.70
N GLN A 26 -4.78 -13.80 9.42
CA GLN A 26 -4.16 -14.97 10.07
C GLN A 26 -2.64 -15.04 9.80
N LEU A 27 -2.19 -14.72 8.58
CA LEU A 27 -0.76 -14.66 8.27
C LEU A 27 -0.05 -13.56 9.06
N HIS A 28 -0.69 -12.39 9.17
CA HIS A 28 -0.18 -11.28 9.96
C HIS A 28 -0.08 -11.64 11.45
N ASP A 29 -1.12 -12.25 12.02
CA ASP A 29 -1.16 -12.67 13.45
C ASP A 29 -0.07 -13.71 13.75
N LEU A 30 0.37 -14.47 12.75
CA LEU A 30 1.48 -15.43 12.84
C LEU A 30 2.86 -14.78 12.63
N GLY A 31 2.93 -13.47 12.39
CA GLY A 31 4.17 -12.73 12.16
C GLY A 31 4.72 -12.85 10.74
N PHE A 32 3.89 -13.21 9.75
CA PHE A 32 4.28 -13.19 8.34
C PHE A 32 3.80 -11.92 7.67
N ALA A 33 4.67 -11.29 6.88
CA ALA A 33 4.26 -10.30 5.91
C ALA A 33 4.02 -10.99 4.56
N VAL A 34 3.04 -10.48 3.80
CA VAL A 34 2.68 -11.04 2.50
C VAL A 34 3.12 -10.07 1.41
N GLU A 35 3.96 -10.52 0.48
CA GLU A 35 4.41 -9.73 -0.67
C GLU A 35 3.29 -9.66 -1.72
N GLU A 36 2.87 -10.83 -2.21
CA GLU A 36 1.85 -10.99 -3.26
C GLU A 36 0.88 -12.12 -2.88
N VAL A 37 -0.33 -12.07 -3.42
CA VAL A 37 -1.32 -13.14 -3.32
C VAL A 37 -1.77 -13.53 -4.72
N SER A 38 -1.69 -14.82 -5.04
CA SER A 38 -2.35 -15.38 -6.22
C SER A 38 -3.72 -15.93 -5.81
N ILE A 39 -4.77 -15.50 -6.51
CA ILE A 39 -6.13 -16.02 -6.36
C ILE A 39 -6.56 -16.60 -7.70
N THR A 40 -6.88 -17.89 -7.72
CA THR A 40 -7.41 -18.57 -8.91
C THR A 40 -8.68 -19.33 -8.55
N ILE A 41 -9.58 -19.54 -9.50
CA ILE A 41 -10.70 -20.46 -9.32
C ILE A 41 -10.16 -21.87 -9.60
N ASP A 42 -10.26 -22.76 -8.61
CA ASP A 42 -9.86 -24.15 -8.76
C ASP A 42 -10.90 -24.87 -9.64
N GLY A 43 -10.46 -25.39 -10.79
CA GLY A 43 -11.35 -25.93 -11.82
C GLY A 43 -12.18 -27.12 -11.36
N ASP A 44 -11.66 -27.92 -10.43
CA ASP A 44 -12.32 -29.12 -9.91
C ASP A 44 -13.33 -28.81 -8.80
N SER A 45 -12.98 -27.90 -7.88
CA SER A 45 -13.81 -27.61 -6.70
C SER A 45 -14.64 -26.34 -6.81
N GLN A 46 -14.42 -25.50 -7.84
CA GLN A 46 -14.97 -24.14 -7.96
C GLN A 46 -14.60 -23.20 -6.79
N MET A 47 -13.68 -23.63 -5.92
CA MET A 47 -13.22 -22.84 -4.77
C MET A 47 -12.16 -21.82 -5.18
N LEU A 48 -11.97 -20.78 -4.38
CA LEU A 48 -10.88 -19.83 -4.56
C LEU A 48 -9.58 -20.42 -4.00
N SER A 49 -8.63 -20.74 -4.86
CA SER A 49 -7.27 -21.12 -4.48
C SER A 49 -6.46 -19.86 -4.15
N PHE A 50 -6.20 -19.66 -2.86
CA PHE A 50 -5.38 -18.58 -2.30
C PHE A 50 -3.97 -19.09 -2.00
N GLN A 51 -2.97 -18.47 -2.65
CA GLN A 51 -1.58 -18.78 -2.42
C GLN A 51 -0.80 -17.50 -2.10
N PRO A 52 -0.41 -17.28 -0.83
CA PRO A 52 0.37 -16.11 -0.43
C PRO A 52 1.86 -16.34 -0.72
N ARG A 53 2.56 -15.30 -1.18
CA ARG A 53 4.02 -15.25 -1.16
C ARG A 53 4.46 -14.55 0.13
N LEU A 54 5.06 -15.32 1.02
CA LEU A 54 5.41 -14.88 2.37
C LEU A 54 6.82 -14.31 2.41
N VAL A 55 6.98 -13.27 3.21
CA VAL A 55 8.27 -12.67 3.57
C VAL A 55 8.36 -12.53 5.09
N ALA A 56 9.58 -12.31 5.59
CA ALA A 56 9.81 -12.12 7.02
C ALA A 56 9.01 -10.92 7.57
N ALA A 57 8.61 -10.97 8.84
CA ALA A 57 8.07 -9.79 9.54
C ALA A 57 9.01 -8.59 9.36
N GLY A 58 8.44 -7.41 9.11
CA GLY A 58 9.21 -6.19 8.93
C GLY A 58 9.96 -6.09 7.60
N TYR A 59 9.76 -7.02 6.66
CA TYR A 59 10.45 -7.00 5.38
C TYR A 59 10.23 -5.68 4.63
N HIS A 60 8.97 -5.21 4.53
CA HIS A 60 8.68 -3.99 3.76
C HIS A 60 9.20 -2.74 4.49
N THR A 61 9.06 -2.68 5.80
CA THR A 61 9.57 -1.56 6.60
C THR A 61 11.08 -1.46 6.55
N GLN A 62 11.80 -2.59 6.69
CA GLN A 62 13.24 -2.63 6.53
C GLN A 62 13.66 -2.21 5.13
N ARG A 63 13.02 -2.74 4.09
CA ARG A 63 13.34 -2.40 2.70
C ARG A 63 13.07 -0.93 2.37
N LEU A 64 11.97 -0.36 2.86
CA LEU A 64 11.67 1.06 2.68
C LEU A 64 12.71 1.94 3.40
N ARG A 65 13.09 1.59 4.64
CA ARG A 65 14.14 2.28 5.39
C ARG A 65 15.48 2.23 4.65
N GLU A 66 15.88 1.08 4.13
CA GLU A 66 17.14 0.92 3.39
C GLU A 66 17.17 1.71 2.08
N LEU A 67 16.06 1.76 1.34
CA LEU A 67 15.99 2.45 0.05
C LEU A 67 15.77 3.96 0.16
N MET A 68 14.99 4.40 1.14
CA MET A 68 14.43 5.76 1.20
C MET A 68 14.59 6.44 2.56
N GLY A 69 15.07 5.74 3.59
CA GLY A 69 15.22 6.29 4.94
C GLY A 69 13.90 6.57 5.65
N ILE A 70 12.77 6.06 5.15
CA ILE A 70 11.43 6.31 5.69
C ILE A 70 11.03 5.18 6.64
N GLU A 71 10.61 5.54 7.85
CA GLU A 71 10.06 4.61 8.84
C GLU A 71 8.53 4.67 8.85
N THR A 72 7.87 3.53 8.68
CA THR A 72 6.40 3.42 8.63
C THR A 72 5.94 2.06 9.16
N GLU A 73 4.63 1.88 9.28
CA GLU A 73 4.03 0.55 9.50
C GLU A 73 4.06 -0.32 8.24
N GLU A 74 3.90 -1.64 8.40
CA GLU A 74 4.06 -2.61 7.31
C GLU A 74 3.16 -2.33 6.09
N LEU A 75 1.88 -1.96 6.32
CA LEU A 75 0.95 -1.66 5.22
C LEU A 75 1.31 -0.36 4.49
N GLN A 76 1.78 0.64 5.22
CA GLN A 76 2.25 1.90 4.65
C GLN A 76 3.50 1.65 3.81
N ALA A 77 4.47 0.92 4.36
CA ALA A 77 5.68 0.53 3.63
C ALA A 77 5.38 -0.22 2.35
N LYS A 78 4.48 -1.21 2.41
CA LYS A 78 4.04 -1.96 1.24
C LYS A 78 3.40 -1.07 0.17
N ARG A 79 2.53 -0.12 0.53
CA ARG A 79 1.89 0.82 -0.41
C ARG A 79 2.91 1.76 -1.06
N LEU A 80 3.86 2.29 -0.28
CA LEU A 80 4.93 3.16 -0.80
C LEU A 80 5.85 2.38 -1.76
N LEU A 81 6.29 1.18 -1.38
CA LEU A 81 7.10 0.30 -2.26
C LEU A 81 6.36 -0.06 -3.55
N ALA A 82 5.05 -0.33 -3.48
CA ALA A 82 4.25 -0.57 -4.69
C ALA A 82 4.15 0.67 -5.60
N SER A 83 4.13 1.89 -5.04
CA SER A 83 4.21 3.13 -5.83
C SER A 83 5.55 3.24 -6.54
N PHE A 84 6.64 2.98 -5.81
CA PHE A 84 8.00 2.96 -6.33
C PHE A 84 8.20 1.92 -7.45
N ASP A 85 7.71 0.70 -7.27
CA ASP A 85 7.86 -0.36 -8.28
C ASP A 85 7.07 -0.04 -9.56
N ARG A 86 5.89 0.59 -9.46
CA ARG A 86 5.15 1.09 -10.64
C ARG A 86 5.92 2.19 -11.37
N TYR A 87 6.55 3.11 -10.63
CA TYR A 87 7.39 4.15 -11.21
C TYR A 87 8.60 3.54 -11.95
N ARG A 88 9.26 2.54 -11.35
CA ARG A 88 10.35 1.78 -12.00
C ARG A 88 9.92 1.14 -13.30
N ALA A 89 8.76 0.46 -13.28
CA ALA A 89 8.24 -0.24 -14.44
C ALA A 89 7.92 0.70 -15.61
N ARG A 90 7.43 1.91 -15.33
CA ARG A 90 7.05 2.90 -16.36
C ARG A 90 8.22 3.64 -16.99
N ASN A 91 9.29 3.87 -16.24
CA ASN A 91 10.39 4.73 -16.67
C ASN A 91 11.56 3.98 -17.32
N GLU A 92 11.44 2.66 -17.52
CA GLU A 92 12.46 1.80 -18.17
C GLU A 92 13.91 2.14 -17.75
N LEU A 93 14.13 2.38 -16.46
CA LEU A 93 15.38 2.92 -15.88
C LEU A 93 16.53 1.90 -15.86
N SER A 94 16.74 1.24 -16.99
CA SER A 94 17.82 0.28 -17.23
C SER A 94 19.16 1.02 -17.15
N GLY A 95 19.91 0.75 -16.08
CA GLY A 95 21.24 1.33 -15.84
C GLY A 95 21.38 2.12 -14.53
N LEU A 96 20.27 2.51 -13.87
CA LEU A 96 20.33 3.11 -12.54
C LEU A 96 20.32 2.03 -11.45
N SER A 97 21.06 2.26 -10.37
CA SER A 97 20.92 1.46 -9.16
C SER A 97 19.53 1.63 -8.54
N LEU A 98 19.13 0.67 -7.69
CA LEU A 98 17.88 0.75 -6.92
C LEU A 98 17.82 2.03 -6.08
N THR A 99 18.94 2.41 -5.45
CA THR A 99 19.02 3.61 -4.61
C THR A 99 18.90 4.91 -5.42
N GLU A 100 19.54 5.00 -6.60
CA GLU A 100 19.37 6.16 -7.49
C GLU A 100 17.94 6.28 -7.99
N THR A 101 17.33 5.14 -8.33
CA THR A 101 15.94 5.11 -8.76
C THR A 101 14.99 5.52 -7.63
N ALA A 102 15.27 5.10 -6.38
CA ALA A 102 14.50 5.48 -5.21
C ALA A 102 14.57 6.99 -4.95
N LYS A 103 15.76 7.59 -5.05
CA LYS A 103 15.95 9.05 -4.98
C LYS A 103 15.15 9.77 -6.07
N LYS A 104 15.21 9.27 -7.31
CA LYS A 104 14.47 9.86 -8.42
C LYS A 104 12.95 9.79 -8.20
N TRP A 105 12.42 8.64 -7.78
CA TRP A 105 11.01 8.51 -7.39
C TRP A 105 10.62 9.47 -6.26
N PHE A 106 11.48 9.62 -5.25
CA PHE A 106 11.21 10.51 -4.14
C PHE A 106 11.05 11.96 -4.63
N LEU A 107 11.98 12.45 -5.45
CA LEU A 107 11.96 13.81 -6.00
C LEU A 107 10.84 14.06 -7.03
N GLU A 108 10.50 13.04 -7.83
CA GLU A 108 9.56 13.21 -8.95
C GLU A 108 8.12 12.83 -8.61
N VAL A 109 7.91 12.03 -7.56
CA VAL A 109 6.58 11.52 -7.19
C VAL A 109 6.25 11.85 -5.74
N PHE A 110 7.13 11.52 -4.79
CA PHE A 110 6.79 11.67 -3.37
C PHE A 110 6.74 13.14 -2.94
N GLU A 111 7.80 13.91 -3.21
CA GLU A 111 7.87 15.33 -2.84
C GLU A 111 6.79 16.17 -3.53
N PRO A 112 6.60 16.11 -4.87
CA PRO A 112 5.63 16.98 -5.54
C PRO A 112 4.20 16.74 -5.05
N ILE A 113 3.88 15.51 -4.65
CA ILE A 113 2.55 15.14 -4.15
C ILE A 113 2.36 15.58 -2.71
N THR A 114 3.35 15.34 -1.84
CA THR A 114 3.25 15.77 -0.44
C THR A 114 3.35 17.30 -0.29
N ASP A 115 4.02 17.99 -1.22
CA ASP A 115 4.15 19.44 -1.21
C ASP A 115 2.93 20.18 -1.78
N ARG A 116 1.94 19.47 -2.34
CA ARG A 116 0.61 20.04 -2.62
C ARG A 116 -0.13 20.49 -1.37
N VAL A 117 0.31 20.05 -0.19
CA VAL A 117 -0.27 20.50 1.08
C VAL A 117 0.06 21.98 1.33
N PRO A 118 -0.96 22.83 1.56
CA PRO A 118 -0.78 24.24 1.90
C PRO A 118 0.07 24.40 3.15
N GLU A 119 0.86 25.48 3.20
CA GLU A 119 1.76 25.77 4.33
C GLU A 119 1.04 25.75 5.68
N SER A 120 -0.18 26.29 5.75
CA SER A 120 -1.03 26.32 6.96
C SER A 120 -1.49 24.93 7.46
N MET A 121 -1.33 23.89 6.65
CA MET A 121 -1.71 22.51 6.97
C MET A 121 -0.51 21.56 7.06
N ARG A 122 0.71 22.05 6.81
CA ARG A 122 1.93 21.25 6.99
C ARG A 122 2.09 20.86 8.45
N GLY A 123 2.62 19.66 8.70
CA GLY A 123 2.83 19.11 10.04
C GLY A 123 1.62 18.41 10.66
N ARG A 124 0.42 18.54 10.08
CA ARG A 124 -0.78 17.82 10.56
C ARG A 124 -0.69 16.31 10.40
N VAL A 125 -0.08 15.85 9.32
CA VAL A 125 0.11 14.43 9.05
C VAL A 125 1.56 14.24 8.62
N GLU A 126 2.20 13.18 9.12
CA GLU A 126 3.52 12.77 8.68
C GLU A 126 3.50 12.50 7.16
N ARG A 127 4.59 12.80 6.45
CA ARG A 127 4.60 12.80 4.97
C ARG A 127 4.34 11.42 4.38
N ALA A 128 4.89 10.35 4.97
CA ALA A 128 4.67 8.99 4.50
C ALA A 128 3.23 8.52 4.77
N GLN A 129 2.69 8.82 5.94
CA GLN A 129 1.27 8.58 6.26
C GLN A 129 0.35 9.34 5.28
N MET A 130 0.63 10.61 5.03
CA MET A 130 -0.13 11.42 4.07
C MET A 130 -0.07 10.84 2.66
N PHE A 131 1.12 10.46 2.18
CA PHE A 131 1.27 9.87 0.85
C PHE A 131 0.53 8.52 0.75
N HIS A 132 0.56 7.71 1.82
CA HIS A 132 -0.24 6.49 1.92
C HIS A 132 -1.74 6.76 1.78
N GLU A 133 -2.27 7.76 2.48
CA GLU A 133 -3.70 8.14 2.42
C GLU A 133 -4.08 8.69 1.04
N ILE A 134 -3.20 9.46 0.40
CA ILE A 134 -3.42 9.95 -0.96
C ILE A 134 -3.50 8.78 -1.96
N LEU A 135 -2.66 7.75 -1.81
CA LEU A 135 -2.73 6.55 -2.65
C LEU A 135 -4.06 5.79 -2.45
N GLU A 136 -4.57 5.73 -1.22
CA GLU A 136 -5.87 5.14 -0.92
C GLU A 136 -7.02 5.96 -1.49
N ASN A 137 -6.96 7.29 -1.34
CA ASN A 137 -7.92 8.21 -1.95
C ASN A 137 -7.96 8.07 -3.47
N ARG A 138 -6.79 7.97 -4.12
CA ARG A 138 -6.70 7.73 -5.57
C ARG A 138 -7.43 6.45 -5.97
N TRP A 139 -7.22 5.36 -5.24
CA TRP A 139 -7.92 4.11 -5.51
C TRP A 139 -9.43 4.31 -5.40
N TYR A 140 -9.91 4.87 -4.29
CA TYR A 140 -11.33 5.13 -4.07
C TYR A 140 -11.98 5.98 -5.18
N LEU A 141 -11.34 7.10 -5.55
CA LEU A 141 -11.82 7.97 -6.63
C LEU A 141 -11.80 7.27 -8.00
N SER A 142 -10.80 6.40 -8.24
CA SER A 142 -10.71 5.64 -9.48
C SER A 142 -11.81 4.59 -9.59
N GLU A 143 -12.17 3.94 -8.48
CA GLU A 143 -13.29 3.00 -8.42
C GLU A 143 -14.62 3.71 -8.73
N GLN A 144 -14.83 4.91 -8.17
CA GLN A 144 -16.06 5.67 -8.41
C GLN A 144 -16.21 6.13 -9.86
N THR A 145 -15.11 6.52 -10.50
CA THR A 145 -15.11 7.07 -11.86
C THR A 145 -14.92 6.00 -12.93
N GLY A 146 -14.57 4.77 -12.54
CA GLY A 146 -14.25 3.67 -13.46
C GLY A 146 -12.95 3.87 -14.25
N SER A 147 -12.10 4.82 -13.84
CA SER A 147 -10.83 5.13 -14.52
C SER A 147 -9.80 5.71 -13.55
N ASP A 148 -8.51 5.63 -13.86
CA ASP A 148 -7.46 6.23 -13.02
C ASP A 148 -7.55 7.76 -13.04
N VAL A 149 -7.80 8.36 -11.88
CA VAL A 149 -7.90 9.83 -11.73
C VAL A 149 -6.53 10.54 -11.68
N GLY A 150 -5.43 9.79 -11.50
CA GLY A 150 -4.10 10.35 -11.33
C GLY A 150 -3.79 10.76 -9.88
N LEU A 151 -2.50 10.93 -9.58
CA LEU A 151 -2.03 11.14 -8.21
C LEU A 151 -2.20 12.60 -7.77
N GLU A 152 -2.03 13.53 -8.71
CA GLU A 152 -2.21 14.97 -8.55
C GLU A 152 -3.65 15.30 -8.15
N PHE A 153 -4.62 14.78 -8.90
CA PHE A 153 -6.04 14.99 -8.61
C PHE A 153 -6.41 14.40 -7.25
N ALA A 154 -5.94 13.19 -6.95
CA ALA A 154 -6.18 12.55 -5.66
C ALA A 154 -5.57 13.33 -4.48
N ALA A 155 -4.41 13.95 -4.68
CA ALA A 155 -3.75 14.79 -3.69
C ALA A 155 -4.53 16.09 -3.43
N ASP A 156 -4.98 16.76 -4.50
CA ASP A 156 -5.80 17.98 -4.38
C ASP A 156 -7.13 17.68 -3.67
N ASN A 157 -7.77 16.58 -4.06
CA ASN A 157 -8.98 16.11 -3.39
C ASN A 157 -8.71 15.79 -1.91
N TYR A 158 -7.64 15.06 -1.60
CA TYR A 158 -7.26 14.74 -0.23
C TYR A 158 -7.07 16.00 0.63
N VAL A 159 -6.37 17.02 0.12
CA VAL A 159 -6.17 18.31 0.80
C VAL A 159 -7.49 19.01 1.08
N GLN A 160 -8.46 18.91 0.17
CA GLN A 160 -9.75 19.58 0.31
C GLN A 160 -10.73 18.84 1.22
N VAL A 161 -10.76 17.50 1.17
CA VAL A 161 -11.87 16.72 1.74
C VAL A 161 -11.47 15.83 2.91
N ILE A 162 -10.19 15.47 3.06
CA ILE A 162 -9.71 14.56 4.12
C ILE A 162 -8.83 15.32 5.12
N LEU A 163 -7.78 15.98 4.63
CA LEU A 163 -6.77 16.65 5.48
C LEU A 163 -7.35 17.66 6.49
N PRO A 164 -8.41 18.45 6.18
CA PRO A 164 -8.98 19.41 7.16
C PRO A 164 -9.52 18.73 8.42
N PHE A 165 -9.93 17.48 8.31
CA PHE A 165 -10.50 16.68 9.40
C PHE A 165 -9.48 15.77 10.08
N ARG A 166 -8.23 15.73 9.58
CA ARG A 166 -7.13 15.00 10.21
C ARG A 166 -6.57 15.78 11.40
N ARG A 167 -6.26 15.07 12.49
CA ARG A 167 -5.47 15.58 13.61
C ARG A 167 -3.98 15.39 13.37
N ASP A 168 -3.22 16.27 14.01
CA ASP A 168 -1.77 16.15 14.21
C ASP A 168 -1.46 14.72 14.70
N SER A 169 -0.88 13.90 13.82
CA SER A 169 -0.47 12.49 14.03
C SER A 169 -1.53 11.36 14.06
N GLY A 170 -2.62 11.46 13.28
CA GLY A 170 -3.25 10.26 12.68
C GLY A 170 -4.52 9.68 13.34
N VAL A 171 -5.22 10.43 14.18
CA VAL A 171 -6.52 9.98 14.75
C VAL A 171 -7.69 10.69 14.05
N ASP A 172 -8.62 9.91 13.48
CA ASP A 172 -9.84 10.41 12.84
C ASP A 172 -10.79 11.08 13.85
N VAL A 173 -11.54 12.09 13.39
CA VAL A 173 -12.48 12.87 14.23
C VAL A 173 -13.88 12.24 14.30
N SER A 174 -14.17 11.16 13.57
CA SER A 174 -15.52 10.58 13.53
C SER A 174 -15.68 9.35 14.44
N ALA A 175 -15.99 9.61 15.71
CA ALA A 175 -16.83 8.75 16.56
C ALA A 175 -17.50 9.60 17.66
N GLN A 176 -18.59 10.28 17.30
CA GLN A 176 -19.66 10.68 18.22
C GLN A 176 -21.00 10.41 17.54
#